data_AF-A0AAN7YRQ6-F1
#
_entry.id   AF-A0AAN7YRQ6-F1
#
_cell.length_a   1.000
_cell.length_b   1.000
_cell.length_c   1.000
_cell.angle_alpha   90.00
_cell.angle_beta   90.00
_cell.angle_gamma   90.00
#
_symmetry.space_group_name_H-M   'P 1'
#
loop_
_entity.id
_entity.type
_entity.pdbx_description
1 polymer ?
#
loop_
_entity_poly.entity_id
_entity_poly.type
_entity_poly.pdbx_seq_one_letter_code
_entity_poly.pdbx_strand_id
1 'polypeptide(L)'
;MDSKYIQKTVSAITEQITNNAAVQKVLDNKFVKEHKYAAAAATVGLGVVAATTIIKAVNCEGKRYNYDAIPNLSFDDESIYDVATIGAGPSGSVLGYYLAREGRKVALLEKKVFPRDKYCGDAVATMAQDILREMGVMKELVDEDLGHFAQNGGFVSPNGNSFIGNSAKELKRDAKYNRGAVIAVKRIVLDEKVAKAAKRMGADLKENTTVESATFDRSIGVWTINCVDSEDNSKKIVYRARVLVCADGSPSNAARQLGYVNTEPNGICSRAYVKNNTTFRYDGVVFYPPSLLPGYCAIIREARDELNYLAYIIPGGKVTNDDLSKYHHQYMTEDPFISAALGPNPDIERMKAAPLRLGGIKKSYDDHLLIIGDAAGFIDPLTGEGIQYAMEGSRLASLALIQAFNERDLSHQSLKRYQDLWMAKFGHEFSMSMTMSLFLYRFPIVLDAAASLIEKRGSRFLAEWAAVMTGVKPKTWFLRPDVGPLIVLEIFGECFRRVFQGKKQIKKLD
;
A
#
# COMPACT_ATOMS: atom_id res chain seq x y z
N MET A 1 -8.15 5.51 -34.45
CA MET A 1 -6.83 6.08 -34.82
C MET A 1 -6.23 5.19 -35.89
N ASP A 2 -5.76 5.78 -36.99
CA ASP A 2 -5.36 5.07 -38.22
C ASP A 2 -4.01 4.35 -38.04
N SER A 3 -3.95 3.07 -38.44
CA SER A 3 -2.78 2.17 -38.34
C SER A 3 -1.54 2.76 -39.03
N LYS A 4 -1.73 3.53 -40.10
CA LYS A 4 -0.65 4.21 -40.82
C LYS A 4 0.03 5.30 -40.00
N TYR A 5 -0.68 5.98 -39.12
CA TYR A 5 -0.12 7.02 -38.25
C TYR A 5 0.77 6.42 -37.15
N ILE A 6 0.35 5.27 -36.60
CA ILE A 6 1.11 4.53 -35.59
C ILE A 6 2.40 3.99 -36.21
N GLN A 7 2.36 3.37 -37.39
CA GLN A 7 3.56 2.89 -38.08
C GLN A 7 4.56 4.03 -38.39
N LYS A 8 4.07 5.18 -38.86
CA LYS A 8 4.94 6.32 -39.19
C LYS A 8 5.59 6.92 -37.93
N THR A 9 4.85 6.97 -36.83
CA THR A 9 5.35 7.47 -35.54
C THR A 9 6.35 6.51 -34.90
N VAL A 10 6.08 5.20 -34.95
CA VAL A 10 7.00 4.16 -34.47
C VAL A 10 8.30 4.16 -35.29
N SER A 11 8.22 4.31 -36.62
CA SER A 11 9.40 4.36 -37.47
C SER A 11 10.27 5.58 -37.18
N ALA A 12 9.66 6.76 -36.98
CA ALA A 12 10.38 8.00 -36.66
C ALA A 12 11.06 7.97 -35.28
N ILE A 13 10.38 7.41 -34.27
CA ILE A 13 10.93 7.23 -32.92
C ILE A 13 12.06 6.20 -32.93
N THR A 14 11.89 5.11 -33.68
CA THR A 14 12.93 4.08 -33.83
C THR A 14 14.18 4.69 -34.44
N GLU A 15 14.03 5.46 -35.53
CA GLU A 15 15.14 6.14 -36.22
C GLU A 15 15.88 7.13 -35.30
N GLN A 16 15.16 7.94 -34.52
CA GLN A 16 15.75 8.84 -33.52
C GLN A 16 16.51 8.12 -32.39
N ILE A 17 16.00 6.97 -31.93
CA ILE A 17 16.66 6.18 -30.88
C ILE A 17 17.93 5.50 -31.43
N THR A 18 17.88 4.94 -32.63
CA THR A 18 19.08 4.34 -33.27
C THR A 18 20.14 5.37 -33.62
N ASN A 19 19.80 6.62 -33.93
CA ASN A 19 20.79 7.66 -34.26
C ASN A 19 21.36 8.38 -33.04
N ASN A 20 20.93 8.02 -31.82
CA ASN A 20 21.49 8.60 -30.60
C ASN A 20 22.90 8.05 -30.33
N ALA A 21 23.88 8.95 -30.19
CA ALA A 21 25.29 8.60 -29.98
C ALA A 21 25.54 7.71 -28.74
N ALA A 22 24.72 7.81 -27.69
CA ALA A 22 24.81 6.94 -26.52
C ALA A 22 24.27 5.53 -26.79
N VAL A 23 23.25 5.41 -27.64
CA VAL A 23 22.68 4.11 -28.07
C VAL A 23 23.62 3.42 -29.06
N GLN A 24 24.23 4.16 -29.99
CA GLN A 24 25.27 3.62 -30.88
C GLN A 24 26.47 3.06 -30.11
N LYS A 25 26.90 3.74 -29.05
CA LYS A 25 27.99 3.27 -28.17
C LYS A 25 27.65 1.96 -27.42
N VAL A 26 26.37 1.71 -27.15
CA VAL A 26 25.87 0.45 -26.57
C VAL A 26 25.73 -0.65 -27.63
N LEU A 27 25.26 -0.31 -28.83
CA LEU A 27 25.13 -1.23 -29.96
C LEU A 27 26.50 -1.67 -30.54
N ASP A 28 27.51 -0.82 -30.44
CA ASP A 28 28.88 -1.11 -30.85
C ASP A 28 29.68 -1.94 -29.84
N ASN A 29 29.12 -2.17 -28.65
CA ASN A 29 29.71 -3.06 -27.67
C ASN A 29 29.77 -4.49 -28.21
N LYS A 30 30.97 -5.09 -28.18
CA LYS A 30 31.26 -6.43 -28.71
C LYS A 30 30.32 -7.51 -28.12
N PHE A 31 29.93 -7.36 -26.86
CA PHE A 31 28.99 -8.25 -26.17
C PHE A 31 27.57 -8.19 -26.76
N VAL A 32 27.12 -6.99 -27.17
CA VAL A 32 25.79 -6.74 -27.77
C VAL A 32 25.74 -7.22 -29.23
N LYS A 33 26.85 -7.10 -29.97
CA LYS A 33 26.97 -7.64 -31.34
C LYS A 33 26.87 -9.16 -31.40
N GLU A 34 27.33 -9.85 -30.36
CA GLU A 34 27.28 -11.32 -30.25
C GLU A 34 25.93 -11.86 -29.75
N HIS A 35 25.10 -11.05 -29.08
CA HIS A 35 23.85 -11.48 -28.40
C HIS A 35 22.62 -10.65 -28.82
N LYS A 36 22.44 -10.44 -30.14
CA LYS A 36 21.47 -9.50 -30.76
C LYS A 36 20.01 -9.64 -30.30
N TYR A 37 19.57 -10.81 -29.85
CA TYR A 37 18.16 -11.04 -29.46
C TYR A 37 17.83 -10.67 -28.00
N ALA A 38 18.81 -10.74 -27.09
CA ALA A 38 18.58 -10.47 -25.66
C ALA A 38 18.61 -8.97 -25.34
N ALA A 39 19.51 -8.22 -25.99
CA ALA A 39 19.58 -6.76 -25.84
C ALA A 39 18.38 -6.06 -26.49
N ALA A 40 17.93 -6.52 -27.66
CA ALA A 40 16.76 -5.97 -28.34
C ALA A 40 15.47 -6.11 -27.50
N ALA A 41 15.28 -7.24 -26.79
CA ALA A 41 14.13 -7.44 -25.92
C ALA A 41 14.12 -6.47 -24.71
N ALA A 42 15.31 -6.17 -24.14
CA ALA A 42 15.45 -5.24 -23.02
C ALA A 42 15.28 -3.77 -23.45
N THR A 43 15.83 -3.38 -24.61
CA THR A 43 15.76 -2.00 -25.11
C THR A 43 14.37 -1.67 -25.68
N VAL A 44 13.70 -2.61 -26.35
CA VAL A 44 12.32 -2.42 -26.84
C VAL A 44 11.32 -2.35 -25.69
N GLY A 45 11.52 -3.14 -24.63
CA GLY A 45 10.69 -3.07 -23.41
C GLY A 45 10.78 -1.72 -22.68
N LEU A 46 11.99 -1.15 -22.56
CA LEU A 46 12.22 0.16 -21.93
C LEU A 46 11.71 1.33 -22.80
N GLY A 47 11.87 1.24 -24.13
CA GLY A 47 11.41 2.28 -25.06
C GLY A 47 9.89 2.41 -25.15
N VAL A 48 9.17 1.28 -25.13
CA VAL A 48 7.69 1.28 -25.18
C VAL A 48 7.09 1.83 -23.88
N VAL A 49 7.69 1.54 -22.72
CA VAL A 49 7.23 2.07 -21.42
C VAL A 49 7.48 3.58 -21.30
N ALA A 50 8.60 4.09 -21.82
CA ALA A 50 8.89 5.53 -21.85
C ALA A 50 7.95 6.29 -22.81
N ALA A 51 7.71 5.77 -24.02
CA ALA A 51 6.84 6.41 -25.01
C ALA A 51 5.37 6.45 -24.59
N THR A 52 4.87 5.39 -23.93
CA THR A 52 3.47 5.34 -23.45
C THR A 52 3.22 6.33 -22.30
N THR A 53 4.23 6.58 -21.47
CA THR A 53 4.18 7.55 -20.37
C THR A 53 4.16 8.99 -20.89
N ILE A 54 4.93 9.30 -21.94
CA ILE A 54 4.97 10.64 -22.56
C ILE A 54 3.69 10.93 -23.35
N ILE A 55 3.13 9.96 -24.08
CA ILE A 55 1.88 10.14 -24.85
C ILE A 55 0.67 10.38 -23.93
N LYS A 56 0.65 9.78 -22.73
CA LYS A 56 -0.39 10.06 -21.72
C LYS A 56 -0.19 11.40 -21.01
N ALA A 57 1.04 11.89 -20.90
CA ALA A 57 1.35 13.20 -20.32
C ALA A 57 0.99 14.38 -21.23
N VAL A 58 0.84 14.16 -22.54
CA VAL A 58 0.65 15.23 -23.54
C VAL A 58 -0.81 15.42 -24.00
N ASN A 59 -1.76 14.55 -23.60
CA ASN A 59 -3.15 14.58 -24.11
C ASN A 59 -4.25 14.93 -23.09
N CYS A 60 -3.96 15.75 -22.08
CA CYS A 60 -4.99 16.31 -21.19
C CYS A 60 -5.34 17.75 -21.58
N GLU A 61 -5.96 17.95 -22.75
CA GLU A 61 -6.70 19.18 -23.03
C GLU A 61 -8.13 19.09 -22.48
N GLY A 62 -8.45 20.07 -21.64
CA GLY A 62 -9.68 20.13 -20.87
C GLY A 62 -10.92 20.44 -21.70
N LYS A 63 -12.02 19.73 -21.39
CA LYS A 63 -13.36 20.19 -21.73
C LYS A 63 -13.82 21.16 -20.64
N ARG A 64 -14.02 22.43 -21.01
CA ARG A 64 -14.75 23.42 -20.19
C ARG A 64 -16.23 23.06 -20.21
N TYR A 65 -16.81 22.84 -19.03
CA TYR A 65 -18.25 22.86 -18.82
C TYR A 65 -18.61 24.09 -17.99
N ASN A 66 -19.74 24.70 -18.33
CA ASN A 66 -20.25 25.91 -17.71
C ASN A 66 -20.80 25.56 -16.31
N TYR A 67 -20.42 26.30 -15.27
CA TYR A 67 -20.91 26.09 -13.91
C TYR A 67 -21.49 27.39 -13.37
N ASP A 68 -22.75 27.34 -12.98
CA ASP A 68 -23.38 28.36 -12.16
C ASP A 68 -22.72 28.38 -10.78
N ALA A 69 -22.42 29.58 -10.27
CA ALA A 69 -21.77 29.79 -8.99
C ALA A 69 -22.62 29.22 -7.84
N ILE A 70 -22.04 28.32 -7.05
CA ILE A 70 -22.62 27.88 -5.77
C ILE A 70 -22.54 29.10 -4.81
N PRO A 71 -23.66 29.51 -4.18
CA PRO A 71 -23.68 30.73 -3.37
C PRO A 71 -22.79 30.63 -2.12
N ASN A 72 -22.38 31.80 -1.62
CA ASN A 72 -21.53 32.00 -0.44
C ASN A 72 -21.94 31.09 0.74
N LEU A 73 -21.09 30.11 1.05
CA LEU A 73 -21.20 29.26 2.23
C LEU A 73 -21.13 30.11 3.51
N SER A 74 -22.17 30.13 4.35
CA SER A 74 -22.07 30.71 5.69
C SER A 74 -21.31 29.74 6.60
N PHE A 75 -20.11 30.12 7.04
CA PHE A 75 -19.23 29.27 7.84
C PHE A 75 -19.61 29.20 9.34
N ASP A 76 -20.59 29.98 9.79
CA ASP A 76 -20.80 30.31 11.21
C ASP A 76 -21.86 29.46 11.95
N ASP A 77 -22.46 28.44 11.31
CA ASP A 77 -23.42 27.56 11.98
C ASP A 77 -22.71 26.48 12.81
N GLU A 78 -22.72 26.66 14.13
CA GLU A 78 -22.09 25.72 15.08
C GLU A 78 -22.71 24.30 15.06
N SER A 79 -23.89 24.09 14.48
CA SER A 79 -24.47 22.74 14.38
C SER A 79 -23.86 21.89 13.25
N ILE A 80 -23.08 22.51 12.36
CA ILE A 80 -22.51 21.88 11.16
C ILE A 80 -21.01 21.62 11.37
N TYR A 81 -20.57 20.41 11.06
CA TYR A 81 -19.14 20.11 11.02
C TYR A 81 -18.50 20.69 9.76
N ASP A 82 -17.24 21.12 9.86
CA ASP A 82 -16.47 21.41 8.66
C ASP A 82 -16.30 20.13 7.83
N VAL A 83 -15.96 19.03 8.51
CA VAL A 83 -15.70 17.74 7.89
C VAL A 83 -16.33 16.61 8.69
N ALA A 84 -16.97 15.65 8.03
CA ALA A 84 -17.37 14.38 8.63
C ALA A 84 -16.71 13.23 7.89
N THR A 85 -16.07 12.32 8.63
CA THR A 85 -15.48 11.10 8.08
C THR A 85 -16.33 9.89 8.39
N ILE A 86 -16.57 9.04 7.39
CA ILE A 86 -17.21 7.73 7.58
C ILE A 86 -16.10 6.72 7.86
N GLY A 87 -15.91 6.37 9.13
CA GLY A 87 -14.88 5.47 9.65
C GLY A 87 -13.78 6.19 10.44
N ALA A 88 -13.38 5.62 11.58
CA ALA A 88 -12.30 6.13 12.44
C ALA A 88 -11.08 5.20 12.48
N GLY A 89 -10.84 4.44 11.41
CA GLY A 89 -9.56 3.75 11.22
C GLY A 89 -8.38 4.71 11.03
N PRO A 90 -7.17 4.21 10.70
CA PRO A 90 -5.99 5.04 10.57
C PRO A 90 -6.16 6.22 9.62
N SER A 91 -6.87 6.04 8.50
CA SER A 91 -7.12 7.13 7.54
C SER A 91 -8.02 8.23 8.12
N GLY A 92 -9.22 7.90 8.60
CA GLY A 92 -10.16 8.89 9.16
C GLY A 92 -9.60 9.60 10.38
N SER A 93 -8.96 8.85 11.29
CA SER A 93 -8.39 9.39 12.51
C SER A 93 -7.15 10.27 12.26
N VAL A 94 -6.28 9.93 11.30
CA VAL A 94 -5.18 10.83 10.91
C VAL A 94 -5.71 12.13 10.31
N LEU A 95 -6.71 12.04 9.42
CA LEU A 95 -7.34 13.25 8.86
C LEU A 95 -7.93 14.12 9.97
N GLY A 96 -8.71 13.51 10.88
CA GLY A 96 -9.31 14.20 12.02
C GLY A 96 -8.28 14.84 12.93
N TYR A 97 -7.18 14.15 13.22
CA TYR A 97 -6.08 14.70 14.02
C TYR A 97 -5.51 16.00 13.42
N TYR A 98 -5.13 15.99 12.14
CA TYR A 98 -4.53 17.17 11.52
C TYR A 98 -5.53 18.32 11.35
N LEU A 99 -6.78 18.02 10.98
CA LEU A 99 -7.80 19.05 10.82
C LEU A 99 -8.20 19.68 12.16
N ALA A 100 -8.38 18.87 13.22
CA ALA A 100 -8.68 19.37 14.55
C ALA A 100 -7.53 20.22 15.12
N ARG A 101 -6.27 19.84 14.83
CA ARG A 101 -5.10 20.64 15.21
C ARG A 101 -5.12 22.05 14.60
N GLU A 102 -5.69 22.20 13.41
CA GLU A 102 -5.88 23.49 12.73
C GLU A 102 -7.23 24.16 13.10
N GLY A 103 -7.87 23.71 14.18
CA GLY A 103 -9.11 24.30 14.71
C GLY A 103 -10.37 23.98 13.91
N ARG A 104 -10.34 23.02 12.99
CA ARG A 104 -11.53 22.61 12.22
C ARG A 104 -12.43 21.71 13.05
N LYS A 105 -13.74 21.87 12.89
CA LYS A 105 -14.74 21.03 13.54
C LYS A 105 -14.93 19.73 12.77
N VAL A 106 -14.44 18.61 13.29
CA VAL A 106 -14.44 17.31 12.60
C VAL A 106 -15.23 16.25 13.36
N ALA A 107 -16.14 15.57 12.67
CA ALA A 107 -16.80 14.36 13.18
C ALA A 107 -16.11 13.10 12.62
N LEU A 108 -15.80 12.15 13.50
CA LEU A 108 -15.33 10.81 13.13
C LEU A 108 -16.44 9.80 13.43
N LEU A 109 -17.18 9.36 12.42
CA LEU A 109 -18.33 8.47 12.57
C LEU A 109 -17.86 7.00 12.45
N GLU A 110 -17.78 6.28 13.56
CA GLU A 110 -17.31 4.90 13.61
C GLU A 110 -18.41 3.96 14.11
N LYS A 111 -18.64 2.90 13.33
CA LYS A 111 -19.71 1.94 13.60
C LYS A 111 -19.43 1.01 14.77
N LYS A 112 -18.18 0.81 15.17
CA LYS A 112 -17.82 -0.04 16.31
C LYS A 112 -17.38 0.80 17.52
N VAL A 113 -17.25 0.14 18.66
CA VAL A 113 -16.56 0.68 19.85
C VAL A 113 -15.10 0.21 19.83
N PHE A 114 -14.18 1.10 20.17
CA PHE A 114 -12.78 0.78 20.41
C PHE A 114 -12.55 0.20 21.82
N PRO A 115 -11.61 -0.75 21.99
CA PRO A 115 -10.77 -1.33 20.95
C PRO A 115 -11.54 -2.30 20.04
N ARG A 116 -11.25 -2.28 18.74
CA ARG A 116 -11.88 -3.17 17.75
C ARG A 116 -10.88 -3.85 16.85
N ASP A 117 -11.11 -5.12 16.56
CA ASP A 117 -10.28 -5.88 15.63
C ASP A 117 -10.56 -5.46 14.16
N LYS A 118 -9.49 -5.41 13.35
CA LYS A 118 -9.49 -5.27 11.89
C LYS A 118 -8.33 -6.10 11.34
N TYR A 119 -8.57 -6.87 10.28
CA TYR A 119 -7.60 -7.86 9.82
C TYR A 119 -6.57 -7.23 8.89
N CYS A 120 -5.30 -7.43 9.19
CA CYS A 120 -4.13 -6.86 8.52
C CYS A 120 -2.89 -7.70 8.89
N GLY A 121 -1.78 -7.47 8.17
CA GLY A 121 -0.47 -8.02 8.52
C GLY A 121 0.28 -7.24 9.60
N ASP A 122 -0.34 -6.22 10.20
CA ASP A 122 0.17 -5.47 11.36
C ASP A 122 1.52 -4.73 11.18
N ALA A 123 2.13 -4.80 9.99
CA ALA A 123 3.33 -4.06 9.64
C ALA A 123 3.06 -2.55 9.45
N VAL A 124 3.77 -1.71 10.21
CA VAL A 124 3.74 -0.25 10.09
C VAL A 124 5.08 0.26 9.56
N ALA A 125 5.11 0.60 8.28
CA ALA A 125 6.27 1.14 7.58
C ALA A 125 6.57 2.61 7.90
N THR A 126 7.71 3.10 7.41
CA THR A 126 8.34 4.37 7.83
C THR A 126 7.43 5.60 7.74
N MET A 127 6.66 5.81 6.66
CA MET A 127 5.81 7.01 6.54
C MET A 127 4.73 7.05 7.63
N ALA A 128 4.10 5.91 7.94
CA ALA A 128 3.15 5.83 9.04
C ALA A 128 3.83 6.07 10.39
N GLN A 129 5.04 5.55 10.61
CA GLN A 129 5.76 5.77 11.85
C GLN A 129 6.01 7.26 12.13
N ASP A 130 6.34 8.06 11.10
CA ASP A 130 6.54 9.50 11.26
C ASP A 130 5.24 10.19 11.71
N ILE A 131 4.10 9.83 11.10
CA ILE A 131 2.79 10.34 11.51
C ILE A 131 2.44 9.91 12.94
N LEU A 132 2.72 8.65 13.32
CA LEU A 132 2.50 8.17 14.69
C LEU A 132 3.35 8.93 15.72
N ARG A 133 4.55 9.39 15.35
CA ARG A 133 5.38 10.25 16.21
C ARG A 133 4.76 11.63 16.38
N GLU A 134 4.30 12.25 15.29
CA GLU A 134 3.60 13.54 15.35
C GLU A 134 2.35 13.47 16.23
N MET A 135 1.60 12.37 16.14
CA MET A 135 0.40 12.13 16.96
C MET A 135 0.69 11.76 18.42
N GLY A 136 1.97 11.55 18.80
CA GLY A 136 2.38 11.04 20.11
C GLY A 136 2.10 9.55 20.34
N VAL A 137 1.46 8.85 19.40
CA VAL A 137 1.09 7.44 19.50
C VAL A 137 2.31 6.53 19.52
N MET A 138 3.37 6.85 18.77
CA MET A 138 4.59 6.04 18.77
C MET A 138 5.19 5.93 20.17
N LYS A 139 5.12 7.00 20.98
CA LYS A 139 5.60 6.98 22.36
C LYS A 139 4.77 6.03 23.21
N GLU A 140 3.45 6.08 23.10
CA GLU A 140 2.55 5.16 23.81
C GLU A 140 2.83 3.69 23.46
N LEU A 141 3.04 3.40 22.17
CA LEU A 141 3.34 2.03 21.70
C LEU A 141 4.65 1.48 22.29
N VAL A 142 5.67 2.32 22.41
CA VAL A 142 6.98 1.93 22.95
C VAL A 142 6.95 1.80 24.47
N ASP A 143 6.36 2.79 25.17
CA ASP A 143 6.34 2.80 26.63
C ASP A 143 5.50 1.66 27.22
N GLU A 144 4.42 1.27 26.53
CA GLU A 144 3.50 0.21 26.97
C GLU A 144 3.86 -1.18 26.42
N ASP A 145 4.99 -1.31 25.70
CA ASP A 145 5.43 -2.55 25.05
C ASP A 145 4.32 -3.19 24.18
N LEU A 146 3.74 -2.37 23.29
CA LEU A 146 2.61 -2.73 22.44
C LEU A 146 2.98 -2.86 20.96
N GLY A 147 4.24 -2.63 20.60
CA GLY A 147 4.74 -2.82 19.24
C GLY A 147 6.16 -3.38 19.24
N HIS A 148 6.49 -4.09 18.16
CA HIS A 148 7.80 -4.72 18.00
C HIS A 148 8.54 -4.14 16.79
N PHE A 149 9.68 -3.49 16.99
CA PHE A 149 10.49 -2.99 15.88
C PHE A 149 11.26 -4.13 15.23
N ALA A 150 10.97 -4.40 13.95
CA ALA A 150 11.71 -5.39 13.20
C ALA A 150 13.18 -4.98 13.02
N GLN A 151 14.08 -5.78 13.59
CA GLN A 151 15.53 -5.61 13.52
C GLN A 151 16.16 -6.51 12.45
N ASN A 152 15.60 -7.69 12.27
CA ASN A 152 16.07 -8.68 11.33
C ASN A 152 14.92 -9.30 10.52
N GLY A 153 15.22 -9.68 9.29
CA GLY A 153 14.22 -10.23 8.41
C GLY A 153 14.76 -10.48 7.00
N GLY A 154 13.86 -10.86 6.11
CA GLY A 154 14.22 -11.16 4.73
C GLY A 154 13.11 -11.88 4.00
N PHE A 155 13.49 -12.73 3.05
CA PHE A 155 12.53 -13.54 2.33
C PHE A 155 13.10 -14.89 1.90
N VAL A 156 12.18 -15.81 1.61
CA VAL A 156 12.41 -17.10 0.99
C VAL A 156 11.83 -17.06 -0.41
N SER A 157 12.68 -17.28 -1.42
CA SER A 157 12.31 -17.27 -2.83
C SER A 157 11.55 -18.55 -3.24
N PRO A 158 10.95 -18.60 -4.45
CA PRO A 158 10.20 -19.76 -4.93
C PRO A 158 11.00 -21.08 -4.96
N ASN A 159 12.30 -21.03 -5.21
CA ASN A 159 13.18 -22.21 -5.13
C ASN A 159 13.76 -22.48 -3.74
N GLY A 160 13.40 -21.68 -2.73
CA GLY A 160 13.92 -21.83 -1.39
C GLY A 160 15.26 -21.16 -1.13
N ASN A 161 15.75 -20.30 -2.04
CA ASN A 161 16.88 -19.45 -1.72
C ASN A 161 16.41 -18.46 -0.64
N SER A 162 17.15 -18.35 0.45
CA SER A 162 16.80 -17.44 1.53
C SER A 162 17.97 -16.55 1.88
N PHE A 163 17.65 -15.32 2.23
CA PHE A 163 18.56 -14.46 2.95
C PHE A 163 17.80 -13.80 4.08
N ILE A 164 18.36 -13.92 5.29
CA ILE A 164 17.83 -13.26 6.47
C ILE A 164 18.97 -12.47 7.09
N GLY A 165 18.75 -11.17 7.27
CA GLY A 165 19.78 -10.25 7.73
C GLY A 165 19.26 -9.23 8.73
N ASN A 166 20.19 -8.60 9.46
CA ASN A 166 19.86 -7.50 10.34
C ASN A 166 19.88 -6.19 9.55
N SER A 167 18.70 -5.65 9.25
CA SER A 167 18.57 -4.39 8.51
C SER A 167 18.70 -3.17 9.44
N ALA A 168 18.34 -3.29 10.72
CA ALA A 168 18.37 -2.16 11.66
C ALA A 168 19.78 -1.62 11.94
N LYS A 169 20.82 -2.48 11.95
CA LYS A 169 22.22 -2.04 12.08
C LYS A 169 22.69 -1.13 10.94
N GLU A 170 22.10 -1.29 9.75
CA GLU A 170 22.45 -0.53 8.54
C GLU A 170 21.55 0.70 8.36
N LEU A 171 20.34 0.69 8.92
CA LEU A 171 19.37 1.78 8.85
C LEU A 171 19.61 2.91 9.87
N LYS A 172 20.82 3.02 10.46
CA LYS A 172 21.24 3.99 11.49
C LYS A 172 21.15 5.47 11.07
N ARG A 173 19.95 5.96 10.73
CA ARG A 173 19.58 7.37 10.74
C ARG A 173 18.74 7.59 12.00
N ASP A 174 19.33 8.26 12.98
CA ASP A 174 18.83 8.55 14.34
C ASP A 174 18.81 7.39 15.36
N ALA A 175 19.92 7.27 16.10
CA ALA A 175 20.06 6.43 17.28
C ALA A 175 19.11 6.78 18.44
N LYS A 176 18.41 7.92 18.38
CA LYS A 176 17.52 8.40 19.46
C LYS A 176 16.15 7.69 19.51
N TYR A 177 15.73 7.01 18.43
CA TYR A 177 14.36 6.47 18.31
C TYR A 177 14.26 5.06 17.69
N ASN A 178 15.37 4.32 17.58
CA ASN A 178 15.42 2.94 17.07
C ASN A 178 14.60 2.71 15.78
N ARG A 179 15.00 3.35 14.66
CA ARG A 179 14.29 3.26 13.37
C ARG A 179 14.44 1.86 12.72
N GLY A 180 13.65 0.89 13.15
CA GLY A 180 13.35 -0.28 12.31
C GLY A 180 12.58 0.16 11.05
N ALA A 181 12.83 -0.48 9.90
CA ALA A 181 12.08 -0.20 8.67
C ALA A 181 10.56 -0.36 8.88
N VAL A 182 10.19 -1.27 9.79
CA VAL A 182 8.83 -1.63 10.17
C VAL A 182 8.74 -1.77 11.69
N ILE A 183 7.61 -1.37 12.26
CA ILE A 183 7.17 -1.80 13.60
C ILE A 183 5.89 -2.64 13.42
N ALA A 184 5.85 -3.81 14.02
CA ALA A 184 4.67 -4.66 14.06
C ALA A 184 3.75 -4.21 15.21
N VAL A 185 2.51 -3.88 14.89
CA VAL A 185 1.51 -3.42 15.86
C VAL A 185 0.14 -3.97 15.48
N LYS A 186 -0.42 -4.81 16.35
CA LYS A 186 -1.79 -5.31 16.21
C LYS A 186 -2.79 -4.18 15.97
N ARG A 187 -3.63 -4.34 14.95
CA ARG A 187 -4.68 -3.36 14.59
C ARG A 187 -5.64 -2.99 15.72
N ILE A 188 -5.92 -3.92 16.63
CA ILE A 188 -6.78 -3.65 17.80
C ILE A 188 -6.20 -2.54 18.69
N VAL A 189 -4.87 -2.44 18.77
CA VAL A 189 -4.15 -1.39 19.50
C VAL A 189 -3.96 -0.15 18.62
N LEU A 190 -3.42 -0.33 17.41
CA LEU A 190 -3.07 0.79 16.52
C LEU A 190 -4.28 1.68 16.25
N ASP A 191 -5.42 1.10 15.86
CA ASP A 191 -6.60 1.88 15.48
C ASP A 191 -7.16 2.65 16.69
N GLU A 192 -7.21 2.02 17.87
CA GLU A 192 -7.66 2.67 19.09
C GLU A 192 -6.77 3.86 19.45
N LYS A 193 -5.45 3.65 19.49
CA LYS A 193 -4.49 4.69 19.89
C LYS A 193 -4.53 5.89 18.94
N VAL A 194 -4.62 5.63 17.63
CA VAL A 194 -4.72 6.69 16.60
C VAL A 194 -6.06 7.42 16.69
N ALA A 195 -7.19 6.73 16.91
CA ALA A 195 -8.49 7.36 17.10
C ALA A 195 -8.54 8.21 18.37
N LYS A 196 -8.01 7.69 19.49
CA LYS A 196 -7.89 8.45 20.75
C LYS A 196 -6.97 9.66 20.61
N ALA A 197 -5.89 9.57 19.84
CA ALA A 197 -5.03 10.72 19.56
C ALA A 197 -5.76 11.82 18.77
N ALA A 198 -6.57 11.45 17.77
CA ALA A 198 -7.43 12.41 17.06
C ALA A 198 -8.44 13.08 17.99
N LYS A 199 -9.07 12.29 18.87
CA LYS A 199 -10.01 12.80 19.89
C LYS A 199 -9.34 13.78 20.85
N ARG A 200 -8.13 13.46 21.35
CA ARG A 200 -7.35 14.37 22.22
C ARG A 200 -6.99 15.69 21.53
N MET A 201 -6.87 15.69 20.20
CA MET A 201 -6.61 16.89 19.41
C MET A 201 -7.88 17.71 19.12
N GLY A 202 -9.07 17.23 19.48
CA GLY A 202 -10.34 17.94 19.34
C GLY A 202 -11.29 17.37 18.29
N ALA A 203 -10.95 16.27 17.61
CA ALA A 203 -11.90 15.61 16.72
C ALA A 203 -13.03 14.95 17.54
N ASP A 204 -14.27 15.08 17.10
CA ASP A 204 -15.43 14.51 17.76
C ASP A 204 -15.63 13.05 17.32
N LEU A 205 -15.09 12.12 18.10
CA LEU A 205 -15.22 10.69 17.85
C LEU A 205 -16.60 10.18 18.30
N LYS A 206 -17.40 9.74 17.32
CA LYS A 206 -18.73 9.13 17.51
C LYS A 206 -18.64 7.63 17.25
N GLU A 207 -18.44 6.86 18.32
CA GLU A 207 -18.50 5.40 18.29
C GLU A 207 -19.96 4.91 18.21
N ASN A 208 -20.16 3.62 17.93
CA ASN A 208 -21.50 3.03 17.72
C ASN A 208 -22.37 3.81 16.73
N THR A 209 -21.77 4.46 15.73
CA THR A 209 -22.47 5.28 14.75
C THR A 209 -22.32 4.67 13.36
N THR A 210 -23.33 3.93 12.91
CA THR A 210 -23.36 3.36 11.55
C THR A 210 -24.02 4.33 10.58
N VAL A 211 -23.30 4.72 9.53
CA VAL A 211 -23.85 5.55 8.45
C VAL A 211 -24.67 4.69 7.48
N GLU A 212 -25.94 5.02 7.28
CA GLU A 212 -26.85 4.32 6.36
C GLU A 212 -26.96 5.00 5.00
N SER A 213 -26.93 6.34 4.98
CA SER A 213 -26.98 7.14 3.76
C SER A 213 -26.43 8.55 3.99
N ALA A 214 -26.01 9.20 2.91
CA ALA A 214 -25.68 10.61 2.91
C ALA A 214 -26.27 11.30 1.67
N THR A 215 -26.80 12.50 1.84
CA THR A 215 -27.37 13.32 0.77
C THR A 215 -26.75 14.70 0.78
N PHE A 216 -26.40 15.20 -0.41
CA PHE A 216 -25.80 16.53 -0.56
C PHE A 216 -26.84 17.54 -1.05
N ASP A 217 -27.02 18.60 -0.28
CA ASP A 217 -27.86 19.73 -0.69
C ASP A 217 -26.99 20.79 -1.37
N ARG A 218 -27.10 20.88 -2.70
CA ARG A 218 -26.35 21.84 -3.53
C ARG A 218 -26.74 23.29 -3.28
N SER A 219 -27.96 23.56 -2.77
CA SER A 219 -28.44 24.93 -2.57
C SER A 219 -27.73 25.62 -1.40
N ILE A 220 -27.33 24.84 -0.39
CA ILE A 220 -26.63 25.32 0.80
C ILE A 220 -25.20 24.78 0.94
N GLY A 221 -24.80 23.80 0.11
CA GLY A 221 -23.47 23.21 0.10
C GLY A 221 -23.16 22.37 1.33
N VAL A 222 -24.13 21.59 1.82
CA VAL A 222 -24.03 20.80 3.06
C VAL A 222 -24.52 19.37 2.85
N TRP A 223 -23.78 18.42 3.39
CA TRP A 223 -24.17 17.01 3.51
C TRP A 223 -25.07 16.80 4.72
N THR A 224 -26.13 16.00 4.54
CA THR A 224 -26.90 15.39 5.63
C THR A 224 -26.56 13.90 5.69
N ILE A 225 -26.12 13.42 6.84
CA ILE A 225 -25.58 12.08 7.04
C ILE A 225 -26.50 11.36 8.01
N ASN A 226 -27.28 10.41 7.49
CA ASN A 226 -28.22 9.64 8.27
C ASN A 226 -27.52 8.42 8.86
N CYS A 227 -27.55 8.31 10.18
CA CYS A 227 -26.91 7.27 10.95
C CYS A 227 -27.91 6.54 11.86
N VAL A 228 -27.49 5.38 12.32
CA VAL A 228 -28.11 4.64 13.43
C VAL A 228 -27.10 4.35 14.52
N ASP A 229 -27.60 4.17 15.73
CA ASP A 229 -26.86 3.48 16.77
C ASP A 229 -26.62 2.02 16.34
N SER A 230 -25.37 1.57 16.39
CA SER A 230 -24.99 0.22 15.93
C SER A 230 -25.53 -0.92 16.79
N GLU A 231 -25.93 -0.66 18.03
CA GLU A 231 -26.53 -1.64 18.95
C GLU A 231 -28.06 -1.56 18.92
N ASP A 232 -28.63 -0.41 18.53
CA ASP A 232 -30.07 -0.19 18.41
C ASP A 232 -30.42 0.62 17.16
N ASN A 233 -30.68 -0.09 16.05
CA ASN A 233 -31.01 0.50 14.76
C ASN A 233 -32.29 1.38 14.77
N SER A 234 -33.10 1.36 15.84
CA SER A 234 -34.25 2.25 15.99
C SER A 234 -33.84 3.68 16.37
N LYS A 235 -32.66 3.87 16.99
CA LYS A 235 -32.12 5.19 17.33
C LYS A 235 -31.48 5.82 16.10
N LYS A 236 -32.23 6.72 15.46
CA LYS A 236 -31.75 7.52 14.33
C LYS A 236 -30.94 8.73 14.82
N ILE A 237 -29.81 8.97 14.18
CA ILE A 237 -28.89 10.07 14.48
C ILE A 237 -28.58 10.79 13.16
N VAL A 238 -28.61 12.11 13.15
CA VAL A 238 -28.32 12.91 11.96
C VAL A 238 -27.15 13.84 12.24
N TYR A 239 -26.16 13.81 11.35
CA TYR A 239 -25.04 14.75 11.35
C TYR A 239 -25.06 15.58 10.07
N ARG A 240 -24.50 16.79 10.14
CA ARG A 240 -24.36 17.70 8.98
C ARG A 240 -22.92 18.12 8.82
N ALA A 241 -22.43 18.16 7.58
CA ALA A 241 -21.05 18.55 7.32
C ALA A 241 -20.89 19.30 5.99
N ARG A 242 -19.91 20.21 5.92
CA ARG A 242 -19.56 20.90 4.67
C ARG A 242 -18.83 19.96 3.71
N VAL A 243 -17.98 19.09 4.23
CA VAL A 243 -17.28 18.06 3.44
C VAL A 243 -17.56 16.67 4.01
N LEU A 244 -17.92 15.74 3.14
CA LEU A 244 -18.01 14.32 3.47
C LEU A 244 -16.75 13.58 3.04
N VAL A 245 -16.21 12.75 3.92
CA VAL A 245 -15.02 11.94 3.62
C VAL A 245 -15.32 10.45 3.78
N CYS A 246 -15.25 9.71 2.67
CA CYS A 246 -15.37 8.26 2.68
C CYS A 246 -14.04 7.63 3.13
N ALA A 247 -14.01 7.09 4.34
CA ALA A 247 -12.85 6.45 4.97
C ALA A 247 -13.18 5.02 5.48
N ASP A 248 -14.20 4.39 4.89
CA ASP A 248 -14.89 3.20 5.39
C ASP A 248 -14.25 1.86 4.98
N GLY A 249 -12.96 1.91 4.62
CA GLY A 249 -12.16 0.74 4.29
C GLY A 249 -12.35 0.23 2.85
N SER A 250 -11.70 -0.90 2.53
CA SER A 250 -11.69 -1.49 1.18
C SER A 250 -13.06 -1.69 0.54
N PRO A 251 -14.11 -2.15 1.27
CA PRO A 251 -15.45 -2.29 0.68
C PRO A 251 -15.98 -0.97 0.11
N SER A 252 -15.67 0.15 0.76
CA SER A 252 -16.04 1.51 0.35
C SER A 252 -17.54 1.67 0.09
N ASN A 253 -18.37 1.09 0.97
CA ASN A 253 -19.83 1.08 0.84
C ASN A 253 -20.40 2.49 0.67
N ALA A 254 -19.87 3.48 1.39
CA ALA A 254 -20.32 4.86 1.28
C ALA A 254 -20.03 5.44 -0.12
N ALA A 255 -18.79 5.31 -0.60
CA ALA A 255 -18.44 5.83 -1.93
C ALA A 255 -19.14 5.05 -3.06
N ARG A 256 -19.44 3.76 -2.85
CA ARG A 256 -20.25 2.95 -3.77
C ARG A 256 -21.70 3.41 -3.82
N GLN A 257 -22.33 3.65 -2.67
CA GLN A 257 -23.71 4.15 -2.59
C GLN A 257 -23.84 5.52 -3.28
N LEU A 258 -22.79 6.35 -3.20
CA LEU A 258 -22.71 7.65 -3.86
C LEU A 258 -22.29 7.57 -5.34
N GLY A 259 -21.97 6.38 -5.87
CA GLY A 259 -21.63 6.16 -7.28
C GLY A 259 -20.19 6.50 -7.70
N TYR A 260 -19.31 6.80 -6.74
CA TYR A 260 -17.89 7.12 -7.00
C TYR A 260 -17.02 5.88 -7.17
N VAL A 261 -17.42 4.77 -6.55
CA VAL A 261 -16.73 3.48 -6.63
C VAL A 261 -17.70 2.45 -7.18
N ASN A 262 -17.36 1.83 -8.31
CA ASN A 262 -18.26 0.89 -9.00
C ASN A 262 -17.65 -0.52 -9.12
N THR A 263 -16.61 -0.82 -8.33
CA THR A 263 -15.88 -2.08 -8.39
C THR A 263 -15.76 -2.71 -7.01
N GLU A 264 -15.78 -4.04 -6.96
CA GLU A 264 -15.42 -4.79 -5.76
C GLU A 264 -13.91 -4.67 -5.47
N PRO A 265 -13.49 -4.87 -4.21
CA PRO A 265 -12.10 -5.14 -3.88
C PRO A 265 -11.56 -6.32 -4.72
N ASN A 266 -10.30 -6.22 -5.15
CA ASN A 266 -9.70 -7.12 -6.15
C ASN A 266 -8.59 -8.01 -5.58
N GLY A 267 -8.25 -7.88 -4.30
CA GLY A 267 -7.35 -8.80 -3.59
C GLY A 267 -7.91 -9.20 -2.24
N ILE A 268 -7.25 -10.16 -1.59
CA ILE A 268 -7.65 -10.63 -0.25
C ILE A 268 -6.41 -11.08 0.54
N CYS A 269 -6.41 -10.82 1.84
CA CYS A 269 -5.39 -11.36 2.75
C CYS A 269 -6.03 -12.11 3.91
N SER A 270 -5.28 -13.06 4.47
CA SER A 270 -5.60 -13.75 5.71
C SER A 270 -4.76 -13.22 6.87
N ARG A 271 -5.18 -13.52 8.09
CA ARG A 271 -4.41 -13.32 9.32
C ARG A 271 -4.72 -14.46 10.29
N ALA A 272 -3.68 -15.00 10.91
CA ALA A 272 -3.78 -15.81 12.12
C ALA A 272 -2.62 -15.47 13.05
N TYR A 273 -2.93 -15.08 14.28
CA TYR A 273 -1.93 -15.04 15.35
C TYR A 273 -1.51 -16.44 15.78
N VAL A 274 -0.21 -16.60 16.00
CA VAL A 274 0.42 -17.83 16.50
C VAL A 274 1.09 -17.52 17.83
N LYS A 275 0.78 -18.33 18.84
CA LYS A 275 1.29 -18.22 20.20
C LYS A 275 2.04 -19.49 20.55
N ASN A 276 3.16 -19.36 21.25
CA ASN A 276 3.93 -20.49 21.80
C ASN A 276 4.36 -21.56 20.77
N ASN A 277 5.22 -22.49 21.19
CA ASN A 277 5.61 -23.67 20.39
C ASN A 277 6.14 -23.37 18.97
N THR A 278 6.65 -22.16 18.75
CA THR A 278 7.23 -21.75 17.47
C THR A 278 8.75 -21.88 17.49
N THR A 279 9.32 -22.08 16.30
CA THR A 279 10.77 -22.14 16.05
C THR A 279 11.26 -20.87 15.35
N PHE A 280 10.37 -19.91 15.07
CA PHE A 280 10.69 -18.68 14.38
C PHE A 280 11.60 -17.81 15.25
N ARG A 281 12.77 -17.42 14.72
CA ARG A 281 13.77 -16.60 15.42
C ARG A 281 13.95 -15.20 14.84
N TYR A 282 13.14 -14.83 13.86
CA TYR A 282 13.27 -13.60 13.10
C TYR A 282 12.14 -12.61 13.39
N ASP A 283 12.24 -11.36 12.93
CA ASP A 283 11.16 -10.38 13.14
C ASP A 283 10.19 -10.29 11.97
N GLY A 284 10.65 -10.59 10.75
CA GLY A 284 9.79 -10.57 9.57
C GLY A 284 10.38 -11.34 8.40
N VAL A 285 9.68 -12.37 7.93
CA VAL A 285 10.08 -13.14 6.75
C VAL A 285 8.91 -13.25 5.79
N VAL A 286 9.16 -12.89 4.53
CA VAL A 286 8.23 -13.09 3.42
C VAL A 286 8.58 -14.40 2.71
N PHE A 287 7.59 -15.23 2.42
CA PHE A 287 7.74 -16.49 1.73
C PHE A 287 7.01 -16.39 0.40
N TYR A 288 7.66 -16.78 -0.70
CA TYR A 288 7.08 -16.77 -2.04
C TYR A 288 6.81 -18.19 -2.57
N PRO A 289 5.79 -18.91 -2.04
CA PRO A 289 5.41 -20.20 -2.61
C PRO A 289 5.08 -20.08 -4.11
N PRO A 290 5.65 -20.94 -4.98
CA PRO A 290 5.46 -20.83 -6.43
C PRO A 290 3.99 -20.82 -6.87
N SER A 291 3.13 -21.59 -6.21
CA SER A 291 1.70 -21.68 -6.51
C SER A 291 0.89 -20.47 -6.06
N LEU A 292 1.38 -19.66 -5.12
CA LEU A 292 0.66 -18.47 -4.64
C LEU A 292 0.97 -17.21 -5.45
N LEU A 293 2.05 -17.21 -6.24
CA LEU A 293 2.46 -16.05 -7.04
C LEU A 293 1.32 -15.54 -7.94
N PRO A 294 1.15 -14.21 -8.08
CA PRO A 294 2.02 -13.14 -7.56
C PRO A 294 1.93 -12.88 -6.06
N GLY A 295 1.03 -13.53 -5.33
CA GLY A 295 0.90 -13.45 -3.88
C GLY A 295 2.05 -14.08 -3.10
N TYR A 296 1.97 -13.99 -1.77
CA TYR A 296 2.99 -14.48 -0.84
C TYR A 296 2.40 -14.79 0.54
N CYS A 297 3.16 -15.50 1.37
CA CYS A 297 2.90 -15.63 2.80
C CYS A 297 3.92 -14.80 3.59
N ALA A 298 3.58 -14.38 4.80
CA ALA A 298 4.54 -13.76 5.70
C ALA A 298 4.33 -14.19 7.14
N ILE A 299 5.43 -14.19 7.90
CA ILE A 299 5.42 -14.32 9.36
C ILE A 299 6.10 -13.07 9.92
N ILE A 300 5.37 -12.34 10.76
CA ILE A 300 5.83 -11.10 11.40
C ILE A 300 5.77 -11.29 12.92
N ARG A 301 6.82 -10.92 13.63
CA ARG A 301 6.85 -10.95 15.10
C ARG A 301 6.21 -9.69 15.66
N GLU A 302 5.19 -9.90 16.49
CA GLU A 302 4.51 -8.87 17.27
C GLU A 302 5.17 -8.67 18.63
N ALA A 303 4.70 -7.68 19.38
CA ALA A 303 5.06 -7.53 20.78
C ALA A 303 4.71 -8.80 21.58
N ARG A 304 5.46 -9.06 22.66
CA ARG A 304 5.29 -10.22 23.55
C ARG A 304 5.46 -11.58 22.86
N ASP A 305 6.30 -11.60 21.83
CA ASP A 305 6.73 -12.81 21.11
C ASP A 305 5.61 -13.59 20.41
N GLU A 306 4.45 -12.98 20.20
CA GLU A 306 3.42 -13.53 19.33
C GLU A 306 3.80 -13.35 17.86
N LEU A 307 3.35 -14.24 16.98
CA LEU A 307 3.57 -14.11 15.54
C LEU A 307 2.25 -13.80 14.84
N ASN A 308 2.31 -13.01 13.77
CA ASN A 308 1.25 -12.87 12.79
C ASN A 308 1.64 -13.66 11.53
N TYR A 309 0.90 -14.74 11.25
CA TYR A 309 0.98 -15.47 9.99
C TYR A 309 -0.12 -15.00 9.03
N LEU A 310 0.27 -14.67 7.81
CA LEU A 310 -0.63 -14.22 6.76
C LEU A 310 -0.31 -14.87 5.43
N ALA A 311 -1.35 -15.00 4.60
CA ALA A 311 -1.27 -15.25 3.17
C ALA A 311 -2.00 -14.12 2.43
N TYR A 312 -1.39 -13.59 1.38
CA TYR A 312 -1.91 -12.52 0.56
C TYR A 312 -2.03 -12.97 -0.89
N ILE A 313 -3.22 -12.80 -1.47
CA ILE A 313 -3.51 -13.09 -2.87
C ILE A 313 -3.59 -11.77 -3.64
N ILE A 314 -2.73 -11.69 -4.67
CA ILE A 314 -2.70 -10.61 -5.64
C ILE A 314 -3.40 -11.09 -6.92
N PRO A 315 -4.31 -10.29 -7.52
CA PRO A 315 -4.99 -10.65 -8.75
C PRO A 315 -4.01 -10.83 -9.92
N GLY A 316 -4.35 -11.75 -10.84
CA GLY A 316 -3.56 -12.04 -12.05
C GLY A 316 -2.74 -13.33 -11.98
N GLY A 317 -2.72 -14.02 -10.84
CA GLY A 317 -2.20 -15.38 -10.69
C GLY A 317 -3.22 -16.46 -11.05
N LYS A 318 -2.88 -17.72 -10.74
CA LYS A 318 -3.81 -18.87 -10.89
C LYS A 318 -4.78 -19.00 -9.73
N VAL A 319 -4.40 -18.48 -8.56
CA VAL A 319 -5.16 -18.55 -7.31
C VAL A 319 -6.17 -17.42 -7.27
N THR A 320 -7.38 -17.73 -6.86
CA THR A 320 -8.48 -16.76 -6.71
C THR A 320 -8.76 -16.47 -5.24
N ASN A 321 -9.54 -15.43 -4.94
CA ASN A 321 -9.84 -15.04 -3.56
C ASN A 321 -10.52 -16.17 -2.75
N ASP A 322 -11.29 -17.03 -3.42
CA ASP A 322 -12.01 -18.15 -2.78
C ASP A 322 -11.05 -19.25 -2.28
N ASP A 323 -9.84 -19.32 -2.85
CA ASP A 323 -8.81 -20.28 -2.48
C ASP A 323 -8.02 -19.87 -1.23
N LEU A 324 -8.24 -18.66 -0.68
CA LEU A 324 -7.42 -18.11 0.40
C LEU A 324 -7.31 -19.06 1.60
N SER A 325 -8.45 -19.59 2.06
CA SER A 325 -8.47 -20.49 3.22
C SER A 325 -7.65 -21.74 2.94
N LYS A 326 -7.82 -22.34 1.75
CA LYS A 326 -7.08 -23.54 1.34
C LYS A 326 -5.57 -23.29 1.37
N TYR A 327 -5.10 -22.24 0.70
CA TYR A 327 -3.65 -21.96 0.62
C TYR A 327 -3.06 -21.50 1.95
N HIS A 328 -3.80 -20.74 2.77
CA HIS A 328 -3.37 -20.38 4.11
C HIS A 328 -3.04 -21.63 4.93
N HIS A 329 -3.97 -22.58 5.00
CA HIS A 329 -3.78 -23.82 5.75
C HIS A 329 -2.73 -24.72 5.11
N GLN A 330 -2.77 -24.88 3.77
CA GLN A 330 -1.83 -25.73 3.06
C GLN A 330 -0.37 -25.32 3.31
N TYR A 331 -0.03 -24.04 3.16
CA TYR A 331 1.35 -23.60 3.40
C TYR A 331 1.75 -23.63 4.87
N MET A 332 0.80 -23.41 5.77
CA MET A 332 1.03 -23.53 7.21
C MET A 332 1.49 -24.95 7.59
N THR A 333 0.96 -25.99 6.92
CA THR A 333 1.22 -27.39 7.27
C THR A 333 2.19 -28.11 6.35
N GLU A 334 2.26 -27.74 5.07
CA GLU A 334 2.97 -28.50 4.03
C GLU A 334 4.18 -27.78 3.44
N ASP A 335 4.25 -26.44 3.51
CA ASP A 335 5.41 -25.72 2.97
C ASP A 335 6.62 -25.96 3.87
N PRO A 336 7.75 -26.44 3.34
CA PRO A 336 8.90 -26.85 4.15
C PRO A 336 9.58 -25.69 4.89
N PHE A 337 9.37 -24.44 4.48
CA PHE A 337 9.94 -23.27 5.13
C PHE A 337 8.98 -22.66 6.14
N ILE A 338 7.70 -22.53 5.78
CA ILE A 338 6.68 -21.93 6.64
C ILE A 338 6.34 -22.87 7.80
N SER A 339 6.07 -24.16 7.54
CA SER A 339 5.79 -25.13 8.61
C SER A 339 6.97 -25.28 9.57
N ALA A 340 8.20 -25.30 9.04
CA ALA A 340 9.42 -25.35 9.84
C ALA A 340 9.64 -24.07 10.66
N ALA A 341 9.20 -22.90 10.17
CA ALA A 341 9.24 -21.64 10.91
C ALA A 341 8.17 -21.57 12.01
N LEU A 342 6.97 -22.10 11.74
CA LEU A 342 5.87 -22.13 12.72
C LEU A 342 6.08 -23.18 13.81
N GLY A 343 6.88 -24.22 13.55
CA GLY A 343 7.20 -25.26 14.51
C GLY A 343 6.23 -26.45 14.45
N PRO A 344 6.46 -27.50 15.27
CA PRO A 344 5.76 -28.77 15.13
C PRO A 344 4.30 -28.74 15.61
N ASN A 345 3.98 -27.94 16.64
CA ASN A 345 2.64 -27.86 17.23
C ASN A 345 2.32 -26.41 17.68
N PRO A 346 2.28 -25.44 16.75
CA PRO A 346 1.98 -24.06 17.07
C PRO A 346 0.54 -23.91 17.59
N ASP A 347 0.32 -23.05 18.59
CA ASP A 347 -1.03 -22.64 19.02
C ASP A 347 -1.49 -21.47 18.14
N ILE A 348 -2.34 -21.78 17.15
CA ILE A 348 -2.74 -20.86 16.07
C ILE A 348 -4.22 -20.48 16.24
N GLU A 349 -4.52 -19.19 16.19
CA GLU A 349 -5.91 -18.73 16.20
C GLU A 349 -6.64 -19.09 14.89
N ARG A 350 -7.98 -19.08 14.93
CA ARG A 350 -8.78 -19.23 13.72
C ARG A 350 -8.44 -18.13 12.70
N MET A 351 -8.08 -18.55 11.48
CA MET A 351 -7.84 -17.65 10.34
C MET A 351 -9.00 -16.66 10.14
N LYS A 352 -8.65 -15.39 10.00
CA LYS A 352 -9.55 -14.30 9.57
C LYS A 352 -9.11 -13.79 8.20
N ALA A 353 -10.01 -13.14 7.47
CA ALA A 353 -9.73 -12.63 6.13
C ALA A 353 -10.32 -11.24 5.89
N ALA A 354 -9.60 -10.39 5.15
CA ALA A 354 -10.05 -9.06 4.77
C ALA A 354 -9.85 -8.82 3.26
N PRO A 355 -10.84 -8.19 2.59
CA PRO A 355 -10.70 -7.78 1.20
C PRO A 355 -9.79 -6.54 1.09
N LEU A 356 -9.09 -6.44 -0.04
CA LEU A 356 -8.13 -5.38 -0.34
C LEU A 356 -8.48 -4.73 -1.67
N ARG A 357 -8.54 -3.39 -1.69
CA ARG A 357 -8.70 -2.60 -2.90
C ARG A 357 -7.34 -2.08 -3.33
N LEU A 358 -6.78 -2.67 -4.37
CA LEU A 358 -5.39 -2.44 -4.75
C LEU A 358 -5.27 -1.34 -5.82
N GLY A 359 -4.27 -0.48 -5.65
CA GLY A 359 -3.70 0.32 -6.73
C GLY A 359 -4.35 1.68 -7.04
N GLY A 360 -5.25 2.15 -6.19
CA GLY A 360 -5.87 3.47 -6.30
C GLY A 360 -7.08 3.52 -7.24
N ILE A 361 -8.07 4.34 -6.88
CA ILE A 361 -9.21 4.66 -7.75
C ILE A 361 -8.89 5.83 -8.70
N LYS A 362 -9.65 5.95 -9.79
CA LYS A 362 -9.41 6.98 -10.83
C LYS A 362 -9.71 8.42 -10.37
N LYS A 363 -10.75 8.60 -9.56
CA LYS A 363 -11.21 9.89 -9.04
C LYS A 363 -11.50 9.73 -7.55
N SER A 364 -10.82 10.48 -6.72
CA SER A 364 -10.83 10.37 -5.23
C SER A 364 -11.34 11.64 -4.54
N TYR A 365 -11.93 12.54 -5.30
CA TYR A 365 -12.46 13.82 -4.85
C TYR A 365 -13.70 14.16 -5.69
N ASP A 366 -14.57 15.02 -5.18
CA ASP A 366 -15.58 15.74 -5.94
C ASP A 366 -15.95 17.05 -5.21
N ASP A 367 -16.98 17.77 -5.66
CA ASP A 367 -17.53 18.89 -4.88
C ASP A 367 -17.85 18.42 -3.46
N HIS A 368 -17.26 19.07 -2.45
CA HIS A 368 -17.53 18.79 -1.04
C HIS A 368 -17.29 17.33 -0.61
N LEU A 369 -16.49 16.55 -1.34
CA LEU A 369 -16.29 15.13 -1.05
C LEU A 369 -14.86 14.68 -1.31
N LEU A 370 -14.30 13.87 -0.39
CA LEU A 370 -13.06 13.12 -0.60
C LEU A 370 -13.25 11.62 -0.32
N ILE A 371 -12.43 10.80 -0.96
CA ILE A 371 -12.30 9.36 -0.69
C ILE A 371 -10.85 9.09 -0.32
N ILE A 372 -10.62 8.45 0.83
CA ILE A 372 -9.27 8.30 1.41
C ILE A 372 -8.96 6.87 1.87
N GLY A 373 -7.68 6.54 1.97
CA GLY A 373 -7.23 5.24 2.49
C GLY A 373 -7.67 4.05 1.64
N ASP A 374 -7.97 2.91 2.28
CA ASP A 374 -8.39 1.70 1.56
C ASP A 374 -9.66 1.92 0.71
N ALA A 375 -10.53 2.87 1.09
CA ALA A 375 -11.70 3.24 0.30
C ALA A 375 -11.30 3.81 -1.07
N ALA A 376 -10.21 4.58 -1.10
CA ALA A 376 -9.58 5.08 -2.32
C ALA A 376 -8.63 4.06 -2.98
N GLY A 377 -8.46 2.87 -2.39
CA GLY A 377 -7.56 1.84 -2.88
C GLY A 377 -6.08 2.12 -2.60
N PHE A 378 -5.76 2.80 -1.49
CA PHE A 378 -4.38 3.11 -1.09
C PHE A 378 -3.64 1.89 -0.53
N ILE A 379 -3.52 0.86 -1.36
CA ILE A 379 -2.83 -0.39 -1.04
C ILE A 379 -1.90 -0.70 -2.21
N ASP A 380 -0.61 -0.86 -1.90
CA ASP A 380 0.40 -1.21 -2.88
C ASP A 380 0.17 -2.66 -3.39
N PRO A 381 -0.06 -2.86 -4.71
CA PRO A 381 -0.39 -4.18 -5.23
C PRO A 381 0.71 -5.24 -5.12
N LEU A 382 1.97 -4.85 -4.92
CA LEU A 382 3.10 -5.78 -4.84
C LEU A 382 3.31 -6.27 -3.40
N THR A 383 3.11 -5.38 -2.44
CA THR A 383 3.48 -5.58 -1.04
C THR A 383 2.28 -5.68 -0.10
N GLY A 384 1.06 -5.44 -0.57
CA GLY A 384 -0.13 -5.43 0.29
C GLY A 384 -0.14 -4.34 1.37
N GLU A 385 0.89 -3.48 1.40
CA GLU A 385 1.03 -2.39 2.37
C GLU A 385 -0.04 -1.33 2.12
N GLY A 386 -0.85 -1.05 3.16
CA GLY A 386 -1.92 -0.06 3.09
C GLY A 386 -1.85 1.02 4.18
N ILE A 387 -1.38 0.68 5.39
CA ILE A 387 -1.42 1.60 6.55
C ILE A 387 -0.68 2.90 6.26
N GLN A 388 0.54 2.80 5.72
CA GLN A 388 1.35 3.99 5.44
C GLN A 388 0.76 4.89 4.37
N TYR A 389 0.19 4.33 3.29
CA TYR A 389 -0.43 5.11 2.23
C TYR A 389 -1.76 5.68 2.67
N ALA A 390 -2.51 4.95 3.51
CA ALA A 390 -3.73 5.46 4.12
C ALA A 390 -3.46 6.64 5.04
N MET A 391 -2.47 6.55 5.92
CA MET A 391 -2.11 7.64 6.83
C MET A 391 -1.48 8.83 6.09
N GLU A 392 -0.52 8.60 5.19
CA GLU A 392 0.10 9.68 4.40
C GLU A 392 -0.91 10.33 3.46
N GLY A 393 -1.77 9.54 2.81
CA GLY A 393 -2.87 10.04 1.99
C GLY A 393 -3.83 10.93 2.79
N SER A 394 -4.16 10.55 4.03
CA SER A 394 -4.96 11.39 4.92
C SER A 394 -4.26 12.69 5.34
N ARG A 395 -2.94 12.66 5.56
CA ARG A 395 -2.16 13.88 5.80
C ARG A 395 -2.18 14.80 4.57
N LEU A 396 -2.10 14.26 3.36
CA LEU A 396 -2.24 15.07 2.13
C LEU A 396 -3.67 15.60 1.95
N ALA A 397 -4.69 14.82 2.32
CA ALA A 397 -6.08 15.24 2.32
C ALA A 397 -6.32 16.38 3.32
N SER A 398 -5.72 16.36 4.51
CA SER A 398 -5.84 17.47 5.46
C SER A 398 -5.26 18.75 4.89
N LEU A 399 -4.07 18.70 4.27
CA LEU A 399 -3.44 19.85 3.62
C LEU A 399 -4.34 20.44 2.52
N ALA A 400 -4.90 19.58 1.66
CA ALA A 400 -5.80 20.03 0.60
C ALA A 400 -7.07 20.70 1.17
N LEU A 401 -7.67 20.12 2.22
CA LEU A 401 -8.87 20.67 2.85
C LEU A 401 -8.59 21.98 3.60
N ILE A 402 -7.48 22.06 4.35
CA ILE A 402 -7.09 23.30 5.04
C ILE A 402 -6.98 24.44 4.02
N GLN A 403 -6.32 24.19 2.90
CA GLN A 403 -6.18 25.18 1.84
C GLN A 403 -7.54 25.53 1.21
N ALA A 404 -8.36 24.53 0.89
CA ALA A 404 -9.70 24.73 0.35
C ALA A 404 -10.61 25.56 1.29
N PHE A 405 -10.54 25.33 2.60
CA PHE A 405 -11.27 26.14 3.57
C PHE A 405 -10.73 27.57 3.69
N ASN A 406 -9.41 27.77 3.61
CA ASN A 406 -8.82 29.12 3.61
C ASN A 406 -9.21 29.90 2.35
N GLU A 407 -9.26 29.22 1.20
CA GLU A 407 -9.71 29.76 -0.09
C GLU A 407 -11.24 29.90 -0.16
N ARG A 408 -11.97 29.32 0.80
CA ARG A 408 -13.45 29.18 0.81
C ARG A 408 -13.99 28.53 -0.47
N ASP A 409 -13.22 27.61 -1.04
CA ASP A 409 -13.56 26.89 -2.27
C ASP A 409 -13.48 25.38 -2.02
N LEU A 410 -14.65 24.76 -1.86
CA LEU A 410 -14.83 23.31 -1.70
C LEU A 410 -15.28 22.63 -3.01
N SER A 411 -15.14 23.31 -4.15
CA SER A 411 -15.44 22.74 -5.46
C SER A 411 -14.47 21.60 -5.80
N HIS A 412 -14.88 20.74 -6.73
CA HIS A 412 -14.01 19.71 -7.27
C HIS A 412 -12.72 20.29 -7.87
N GLN A 413 -12.69 21.53 -8.36
CA GLN A 413 -11.47 22.13 -8.91
C GLN A 413 -10.43 22.36 -7.83
N SER A 414 -10.86 22.91 -6.68
CA SER A 414 -10.02 23.07 -5.49
C SER A 414 -9.65 21.70 -4.90
N LEU A 415 -10.62 20.81 -4.68
CA LEU A 415 -10.38 19.51 -4.06
C LEU A 415 -9.61 18.52 -4.95
N LYS A 416 -9.50 18.77 -6.27
CA LYS A 416 -8.60 18.03 -7.16
C LYS A 416 -7.16 18.04 -6.66
N ARG A 417 -6.75 19.10 -5.96
CA ARG A 417 -5.42 19.22 -5.33
C ARG A 417 -5.07 18.01 -4.46
N TYR A 418 -6.04 17.46 -3.72
CA TYR A 418 -5.82 16.23 -2.95
C TYR A 418 -5.36 15.08 -3.86
N GLN A 419 -6.04 14.87 -4.99
CA GLN A 419 -5.68 13.82 -5.91
C GLN A 419 -4.30 14.02 -6.52
N ASP A 420 -3.99 15.25 -6.92
CA ASP A 420 -2.68 15.58 -7.48
C ASP A 420 -1.55 15.33 -6.47
N LEU A 421 -1.77 15.69 -5.20
CA LEU A 421 -0.81 15.46 -4.12
C LEU A 421 -0.50 13.97 -3.91
N TRP A 422 -1.52 13.12 -3.76
CA TRP A 422 -1.26 11.70 -3.48
C TRP A 422 -0.75 10.95 -4.72
N MET A 423 -1.22 11.34 -5.92
CA MET A 423 -0.68 10.79 -7.18
C MET A 423 0.81 11.09 -7.31
N ALA A 424 1.21 12.34 -7.05
CA ALA A 424 2.62 12.74 -7.07
C ALA A 424 3.45 12.07 -5.97
N LYS A 425 2.88 11.88 -4.77
CA LYS A 425 3.59 11.29 -3.63
C LYS A 425 3.83 9.79 -3.78
N PHE A 426 2.81 9.02 -4.15
CA PHE A 426 2.90 7.56 -4.19
C PHE A 426 1.99 6.89 -5.23
N GLY A 427 1.01 7.58 -5.81
CA GLY A 427 0.04 6.93 -6.72
C GLY A 427 0.65 6.35 -7.99
N HIS A 428 1.70 6.97 -8.54
CA HIS A 428 2.43 6.43 -9.70
C HIS A 428 3.12 5.09 -9.38
N GLU A 429 3.54 4.88 -8.13
CA GLU A 429 4.21 3.64 -7.71
C GLU A 429 3.25 2.44 -7.75
N PHE A 430 1.95 2.64 -7.51
CA PHE A 430 0.96 1.55 -7.55
C PHE A 430 0.86 0.86 -8.92
N SER A 431 0.94 1.63 -10.00
CA SER A 431 0.95 1.07 -11.36
C SER A 431 2.23 0.28 -11.63
N MET A 432 3.37 0.76 -11.13
CA MET A 432 4.64 0.05 -11.22
C MET A 432 4.61 -1.24 -10.40
N SER A 433 4.09 -1.19 -9.17
CA SER A 433 3.94 -2.35 -8.28
C SER A 433 3.06 -3.43 -8.89
N MET A 434 1.94 -3.09 -9.53
CA MET A 434 1.11 -4.06 -10.26
C MET A 434 1.85 -4.67 -11.46
N THR A 435 2.61 -3.86 -12.20
CA THR A 435 3.39 -4.35 -13.33
C THR A 435 4.49 -5.30 -12.85
N MET A 436 5.16 -4.95 -11.76
CA MET A 436 6.20 -5.78 -11.14
C MET A 436 5.63 -7.08 -10.58
N SER A 437 4.47 -7.07 -9.91
CA SER A 437 3.90 -8.30 -9.36
C SER A 437 3.59 -9.31 -10.47
N LEU A 438 2.98 -8.87 -11.58
CA LEU A 438 2.72 -9.71 -12.75
C LEU A 438 4.01 -10.17 -13.44
N PHE A 439 5.04 -9.33 -13.47
CA PHE A 439 6.36 -9.70 -13.98
C PHE A 439 7.02 -10.79 -13.13
N LEU A 440 7.00 -10.65 -11.79
CA LEU A 440 7.52 -11.65 -10.86
C LEU A 440 6.75 -12.97 -10.94
N TYR A 441 5.43 -12.92 -11.15
CA TYR A 441 4.63 -14.11 -11.42
C TYR A 441 5.04 -14.79 -12.74
N ARG A 442 5.28 -14.02 -13.81
CA ARG A 442 5.72 -14.56 -15.10
C ARG A 442 7.15 -15.11 -15.04
N PHE A 443 8.02 -14.46 -14.28
CA PHE A 443 9.44 -14.81 -14.15
C PHE A 443 9.84 -14.97 -12.67
N PRO A 444 9.41 -16.05 -11.98
CA PRO A 444 9.73 -16.29 -10.56
C PRO A 444 11.23 -16.33 -10.26
N ILE A 445 12.03 -16.69 -11.26
CA ILE A 445 13.50 -16.70 -11.20
C ILE A 445 14.11 -15.36 -10.76
N VAL A 446 13.40 -14.25 -10.96
CA VAL A 446 13.84 -12.92 -10.52
C VAL A 446 13.91 -12.86 -8.99
N LEU A 447 12.99 -13.49 -8.26
CA LEU A 447 13.03 -13.58 -6.80
C LEU A 447 14.20 -14.47 -6.34
N ASP A 448 14.47 -15.56 -7.06
CA ASP A 448 15.59 -16.45 -6.76
C ASP A 448 16.95 -15.77 -6.97
N ALA A 449 17.05 -14.97 -8.04
CA ALA A 449 18.20 -14.13 -8.33
C ALA A 449 18.35 -13.01 -7.30
N ALA A 450 17.25 -12.36 -6.89
CA ALA A 450 17.28 -11.34 -5.84
C ALA A 450 17.80 -11.92 -4.52
N ALA A 451 17.31 -13.09 -4.09
CA ALA A 451 17.80 -13.77 -2.89
C ALA A 451 19.30 -14.07 -2.98
N SER A 452 19.75 -14.62 -4.11
CA SER A 452 21.18 -14.92 -4.35
C SER A 452 22.05 -13.65 -4.35
N LEU A 453 21.55 -12.55 -4.92
CA LEU A 453 22.27 -11.29 -4.96
C LEU A 453 22.38 -10.66 -3.56
N ILE A 454 21.32 -10.74 -2.76
CA ILE A 454 21.34 -10.28 -1.37
C ILE A 454 22.33 -11.15 -0.57
N GLU A 455 22.33 -12.47 -0.74
CA GLU A 455 23.31 -13.37 -0.11
C GLU A 455 24.75 -12.95 -0.41
N LYS A 456 25.06 -12.60 -1.67
CA LYS A 456 26.40 -12.15 -2.09
C LYS A 456 26.77 -10.76 -1.60
N ARG A 457 25.80 -9.84 -1.50
CA ARG A 457 26.03 -8.42 -1.18
C ARG A 457 25.81 -8.08 0.29
N GLY A 458 25.22 -8.99 1.06
CA GLY A 458 24.99 -8.88 2.50
C GLY A 458 23.89 -7.88 2.90
N SER A 459 23.85 -7.57 4.20
CA SER A 459 22.76 -6.85 4.85
C SER A 459 22.52 -5.43 4.33
N ARG A 460 23.54 -4.76 3.75
CA ARG A 460 23.36 -3.44 3.14
C ARG A 460 22.45 -3.48 1.93
N PHE A 461 22.60 -4.49 1.06
CA PHE A 461 21.73 -4.64 -0.10
C PHE A 461 20.32 -5.10 0.31
N LEU A 462 20.21 -5.91 1.37
CA LEU A 462 18.91 -6.23 1.98
C LEU A 462 18.20 -4.97 2.50
N ALA A 463 18.91 -4.06 3.18
CA ALA A 463 18.32 -2.82 3.68
C ALA A 463 17.78 -1.96 2.54
N GLU A 464 18.48 -1.91 1.41
CA GLU A 464 18.02 -1.22 0.21
C GLU A 464 16.80 -1.88 -0.45
N TRP A 465 16.80 -3.21 -0.54
CA TRP A 465 15.64 -3.98 -0.97
C TRP A 465 14.42 -3.69 -0.08
N ALA A 466 14.61 -3.74 1.24
CA ALA A 466 13.58 -3.44 2.22
C ALA A 466 13.08 -2.00 2.08
N ALA A 467 13.96 -1.02 1.83
CA ALA A 467 13.57 0.37 1.59
C ALA A 467 12.68 0.52 0.35
N VAL A 468 12.92 -0.24 -0.72
CA VAL A 468 12.04 -0.24 -1.90
C VAL A 468 10.71 -0.92 -1.61
N MET A 469 10.73 -2.07 -0.93
CA MET A 469 9.50 -2.82 -0.61
C MET A 469 8.60 -2.06 0.36
N THR A 470 9.18 -1.35 1.34
CA THR A 470 8.47 -0.53 2.33
C THR A 470 8.15 0.88 1.85
N GLY A 471 8.44 1.25 0.60
CA GLY A 471 8.06 2.55 0.02
C GLY A 471 8.94 3.73 0.43
N VAL A 472 10.06 3.50 1.13
CA VAL A 472 11.09 4.52 1.42
C VAL A 472 11.84 4.92 0.14
N LYS A 473 12.01 3.98 -0.79
CA LYS A 473 12.59 4.19 -2.12
C LYS A 473 11.58 3.80 -3.21
N PRO A 474 11.59 4.49 -4.36
CA PRO A 474 10.69 4.14 -5.46
C PRO A 474 11.07 2.78 -6.05
N LYS A 475 10.10 2.08 -6.65
CA LYS A 475 10.31 0.80 -7.33
C LYS A 475 11.33 0.90 -8.48
N THR A 476 11.43 2.08 -9.11
CA THR A 476 12.44 2.38 -10.14
C THR A 476 13.88 2.27 -9.66
N TRP A 477 14.12 2.21 -8.35
CA TRP A 477 15.46 1.98 -7.79
C TRP A 477 16.09 0.68 -8.31
N PHE A 478 15.31 -0.38 -8.55
CA PHE A 478 15.81 -1.62 -9.14
C PHE A 478 16.32 -1.48 -10.57
N LEU A 479 15.94 -0.41 -11.27
CA LEU A 479 16.35 -0.12 -12.65
C LEU A 479 17.62 0.73 -12.75
N ARG A 480 18.22 1.11 -11.63
CA ARG A 480 19.42 1.94 -11.65
C ARG A 480 20.59 1.22 -12.34
N PRO A 481 21.48 1.95 -13.04
CA PRO A 481 22.63 1.35 -13.75
C PRO A 481 23.59 0.54 -12.86
N ASP A 482 23.66 0.86 -11.56
CA ASP A 482 24.48 0.15 -10.57
C ASP A 482 23.78 -1.06 -9.93
N VAL A 483 22.47 -1.26 -10.17
CA VAL A 483 21.65 -2.33 -9.56
C VAL A 483 21.07 -3.27 -10.61
N GLY A 484 20.40 -2.73 -11.63
CA GLY A 484 19.68 -3.51 -12.64
C GLY A 484 20.56 -4.56 -13.34
N PRO A 485 21.76 -4.20 -13.85
CA PRO A 485 22.68 -5.16 -14.45
C PRO A 485 23.10 -6.28 -13.50
N LEU A 486 23.23 -6.01 -12.20
CA LEU A 486 23.58 -7.04 -11.21
C LEU A 486 22.46 -8.07 -11.06
N ILE A 487 21.20 -7.63 -11.03
CA ILE A 487 20.04 -8.53 -10.99
C ILE A 487 20.00 -9.38 -12.26
N VAL A 488 20.21 -8.78 -13.43
CA VAL A 488 20.23 -9.49 -14.72
C VAL A 488 21.33 -10.55 -14.77
N LEU A 489 22.55 -10.20 -14.34
CA LEU A 489 23.66 -11.15 -14.24
C LEU A 489 23.33 -12.31 -13.30
N GLU A 490 22.67 -12.03 -12.17
CA GLU A 490 22.28 -13.09 -11.23
C GLU A 490 21.16 -13.98 -11.78
N ILE A 491 20.24 -13.44 -12.59
CA ILE A 491 19.24 -14.24 -13.33
C ILE A 491 19.95 -15.23 -14.28
N PHE A 492 20.95 -14.79 -15.05
CA PHE A 492 21.74 -15.69 -15.90
C PHE A 492 22.47 -16.75 -15.06
N GLY A 493 23.05 -16.36 -13.93
CA GLY A 493 23.68 -17.28 -12.99
C GLY A 493 22.72 -18.33 -12.43
N GLU A 494 21.50 -17.94 -12.09
CA GLU A 494 20.43 -18.83 -11.62
C GLU A 494 19.94 -19.77 -12.73
N CYS A 495 19.77 -19.28 -13.96
CA CYS A 495 19.49 -20.11 -15.14
C CYS A 495 20.57 -21.17 -15.34
N PHE A 496 21.85 -20.76 -15.31
CA PHE A 496 22.99 -21.67 -15.47
C PHE A 496 23.00 -22.73 -14.36
N ARG A 497 22.80 -22.33 -13.10
CA ARG A 497 22.72 -23.27 -11.97
C ARG A 497 21.61 -24.31 -12.17
N ARG A 498 20.43 -23.90 -12.65
CA ARG A 498 19.31 -24.83 -12.91
C ARG A 498 19.60 -25.83 -14.03
N VAL A 499 20.28 -25.40 -15.09
CA VAL A 499 20.62 -26.25 -16.23
C VAL A 499 21.73 -27.25 -15.88
N PHE A 500 22.76 -26.81 -15.17
CA PHE A 500 24.00 -27.58 -15.01
C PHE A 500 24.20 -28.23 -13.64
N GLN A 501 23.58 -27.75 -12.57
CA GLN A 501 23.79 -28.27 -11.20
C GLN A 501 22.62 -29.12 -10.67
N GLY A 502 21.54 -29.27 -11.45
CA GLY A 502 20.30 -29.87 -10.97
C GLY A 502 19.60 -29.02 -9.90
N LYS A 503 18.39 -29.39 -9.50
CA LYS A 503 17.70 -28.72 -8.38
C LYS A 503 18.52 -28.94 -7.11
N LYS A 504 19.05 -27.87 -6.50
CA LYS A 504 19.68 -27.93 -5.16
C LYS A 504 18.70 -28.63 -4.20
N GLN A 505 19.21 -29.57 -3.39
CA GLN A 505 18.46 -30.05 -2.23
C GLN A 505 18.11 -28.87 -1.33
N ILE A 506 16.86 -28.81 -0.90
CA ILE A 506 16.31 -27.78 -0.02
C ILE A 506 17.12 -27.79 1.29
N LYS A 507 17.93 -26.75 1.51
CA LYS A 507 18.52 -26.53 2.83
C LYS A 507 17.39 -26.07 3.76
N LYS A 508 17.14 -26.83 4.83
CA LYS A 508 16.26 -26.38 5.92
C LYS A 508 16.82 -25.06 6.48
N LEU A 509 15.93 -24.13 6.80
CA LEU A 509 16.29 -22.96 7.61
C LEU A 509 16.74 -23.51 8.97
N ASP A 510 18.02 -23.35 9.31
CA ASP A 510 18.56 -23.65 10.64
C ASP A 510 18.15 -22.58 11.66
#